data_AF-A0A140DUN6-F1
#
_entry.id   AF-A0A140DUN6-F1
#
_cell.length_a   1.000
_cell.length_b   1.000
_cell.length_c   1.000
_cell.angle_alpha   90.00
_cell.angle_beta   90.00
_cell.angle_gamma   90.00
#
_symmetry.space_group_name_H-M   'P 1'
#
loop_
_entity.id
_entity.type
_entity.pdbx_description
1 polymer ?
#
loop_
_entity_poly.entity_id
_entity_poly.type
_entity_poly.pdbx_seq_one_letter_code
_entity_poly.pdbx_strand_id
1 'polypeptide(L)'
;MAEKEMRTLSNGVNMPEIGFGTYLLDNLQARSCVGQALQDGYRLIDGAAFYGNETGVGQGIRDAMQSGVSREDLFVVSKVWKDSMGYELTMASFEKTLRELQLEYLDLYLIHWPSGDHELDRSSWQALIDLYKSGKARAIGVSNFKPEDLMPLFDMESCRW
;
A
#
# COMPACT_ATOMS: atom_id res chain seq x y z
N MET A 1 -28.07 -6.35 2.69
CA MET A 1 -26.66 -6.30 2.26
C MET A 1 -25.85 -6.47 3.53
N ALA A 2 -24.92 -7.43 3.59
CA ALA A 2 -24.07 -7.57 4.78
C ALA A 2 -23.28 -6.26 4.95
N GLU A 3 -23.24 -5.72 6.16
CA GLU A 3 -22.29 -4.64 6.48
C GLU A 3 -20.90 -5.14 6.14
N LYS A 4 -20.14 -4.35 5.37
CA LYS A 4 -18.74 -4.64 5.14
C LYS A 4 -18.03 -4.46 6.49
N GLU A 5 -17.44 -5.52 7.03
CA GLU A 5 -16.63 -5.42 8.24
C GLU A 5 -15.41 -4.54 7.95
N MET A 6 -15.28 -3.45 8.72
CA MET A 6 -14.24 -2.44 8.57
C MET A 6 -13.53 -2.26 9.91
N ARG A 7 -12.22 -1.99 9.84
CA ARG A 7 -11.40 -1.59 10.97
C ARG A 7 -10.97 -0.14 10.82
N THR A 8 -11.17 0.66 11.86
CA THR A 8 -10.64 2.02 11.91
C THR A 8 -9.17 1.98 12.35
N LEU A 9 -8.29 2.49 11.51
CA LEU A 9 -6.87 2.66 11.80
C LEU A 9 -6.67 3.79 12.81
N SER A 10 -5.48 3.86 13.42
CA SER A 10 -5.16 4.88 14.44
C SER A 10 -5.29 6.32 13.95
N ASN A 11 -5.17 6.55 12.64
CA ASN A 11 -5.35 7.84 12.00
C ASN A 11 -6.80 8.11 11.51
N GLY A 12 -7.77 7.28 11.90
CA GLY A 12 -9.19 7.43 11.56
C GLY A 12 -9.59 6.89 10.19
N VAL A 13 -8.66 6.40 9.37
CA VAL A 13 -8.98 5.78 8.08
C VAL A 13 -9.66 4.44 8.31
N ASN A 14 -10.78 4.19 7.61
CA ASN A 14 -11.46 2.89 7.64
C ASN A 14 -10.88 1.95 6.58
N MET A 15 -10.45 0.77 7.00
CA MET A 15 -9.88 -0.28 6.18
C MET A 15 -10.79 -1.52 6.19
N PRO A 16 -11.13 -2.14 5.04
CA PRO A 16 -11.84 -3.41 5.03
C PRO A 16 -11.06 -4.50 5.77
N GLU A 17 -11.73 -5.33 6.57
CA GLU A 17 -11.05 -6.41 7.29
C GLU A 17 -10.65 -7.59 6.39
N ILE A 18 -11.33 -7.73 5.25
CA ILE A 18 -11.05 -8.75 4.24
C ILE A 18 -10.54 -8.09 2.95
N GLY A 19 -9.43 -8.62 2.42
CA GLY A 19 -8.82 -8.16 1.18
C GLY A 19 -8.26 -9.27 0.32
N PHE A 20 -7.96 -8.92 -0.93
CA PHE A 20 -7.42 -9.82 -1.93
C PHE A 20 -5.93 -9.54 -2.15
N GLY A 21 -5.06 -10.51 -1.83
CA GLY A 21 -3.62 -10.42 -2.02
C GLY A 21 -3.18 -10.90 -3.41
N THR A 22 -2.17 -10.26 -3.99
CA THR A 22 -1.76 -10.51 -5.39
C THR A 22 -0.41 -11.23 -5.54
N TYR A 23 0.19 -11.72 -4.46
CA TYR A 23 1.47 -12.42 -4.52
C TYR A 23 1.39 -13.69 -5.40
N LEU A 24 2.46 -13.99 -6.13
CA LEU A 24 2.60 -15.11 -7.09
C LEU A 24 1.75 -15.03 -8.36
N LEU A 25 0.95 -13.98 -8.56
CA LEU A 25 0.26 -13.74 -9.83
C LEU A 25 1.19 -13.03 -10.81
N ASP A 26 1.21 -13.46 -12.07
CA ASP A 26 1.75 -12.64 -13.15
C ASP A 26 0.81 -11.45 -13.48
N ASN A 27 1.21 -10.54 -14.37
CA ASN A 27 0.38 -9.37 -14.69
C ASN A 27 -0.97 -9.73 -15.34
N LEU A 28 -1.04 -10.82 -16.12
CA LEU A 28 -2.28 -11.24 -16.77
C LEU A 28 -3.25 -11.83 -15.74
N GLN A 29 -2.74 -12.68 -14.84
CA GLN A 29 -3.48 -13.25 -13.73
C GLN A 29 -3.89 -12.16 -12.72
N ALA A 30 -3.01 -11.22 -12.40
CA ALA A 30 -3.31 -10.12 -11.49
C ALA A 30 -4.46 -9.28 -12.02
N ARG A 31 -4.46 -8.93 -13.32
CA ARG A 31 -5.57 -8.20 -13.94
C ARG A 31 -6.90 -8.94 -13.80
N SER A 32 -6.94 -10.22 -14.20
CA SER A 32 -8.18 -11.00 -14.20
C SER A 32 -8.70 -11.28 -12.79
N CYS A 33 -7.82 -11.68 -11.87
CA CYS A 33 -8.18 -11.99 -10.49
C CYS A 33 -8.60 -10.74 -9.71
N VAL A 34 -7.90 -9.60 -9.86
CA VAL A 34 -8.32 -8.34 -9.22
C VAL A 34 -9.67 -7.89 -9.76
N GLY A 35 -9.87 -7.93 -11.07
CA GLY A 35 -11.17 -7.62 -11.67
C GLY A 35 -12.31 -8.47 -11.10
N GLN A 36 -12.11 -9.79 -11.02
CA GLN A 36 -13.10 -10.71 -10.44
C GLN A 36 -13.34 -10.44 -8.95
N ALA A 37 -12.28 -10.26 -8.15
CA ALA A 37 -12.41 -9.98 -6.72
C ALA A 37 -13.25 -8.72 -6.46
N LEU A 38 -13.04 -7.65 -7.24
CA LEU A 38 -13.81 -6.41 -7.14
C LEU A 38 -15.29 -6.60 -7.54
N GLN A 39 -15.57 -7.43 -8.54
CA GLN A 39 -16.93 -7.84 -8.93
C GLN A 39 -17.61 -8.66 -7.83
N ASP A 40 -16.87 -9.54 -7.16
CA ASP A 40 -17.35 -10.38 -6.05
C ASP A 40 -17.57 -9.59 -4.74
N GLY A 41 -17.21 -8.29 -4.72
CA GLY A 41 -17.50 -7.37 -3.62
C GLY A 41 -16.30 -7.01 -2.75
N TYR A 42 -15.10 -7.55 -3.02
CA TYR A 42 -13.88 -7.11 -2.34
C TYR A 42 -13.64 -5.63 -2.59
N ARG A 43 -13.05 -4.96 -1.60
CA ARG A 43 -12.64 -3.55 -1.72
C ARG A 43 -11.22 -3.29 -1.30
N LEU A 44 -10.57 -4.20 -0.57
CA LEU A 44 -9.14 -4.13 -0.28
C LEU A 44 -8.37 -4.98 -1.28
N ILE A 45 -7.39 -4.37 -1.96
CA ILE A 45 -6.44 -5.05 -2.84
C ILE A 45 -5.03 -4.85 -2.26
N ASP A 46 -4.37 -5.96 -1.92
CA ASP A 46 -3.02 -5.96 -1.36
C ASP A 46 -1.99 -6.37 -2.41
N GLY A 47 -1.15 -5.40 -2.79
CA GLY A 47 -0.01 -5.59 -3.70
C GLY A 47 1.32 -5.21 -3.05
N ALA A 48 2.39 -5.27 -3.83
CA ALA A 48 3.71 -4.76 -3.47
C ALA A 48 4.56 -4.58 -4.74
N ALA A 49 5.45 -3.59 -4.77
CA ALA A 49 6.38 -3.40 -5.89
C ALA A 49 7.22 -4.65 -6.18
N PHE A 50 7.63 -5.37 -5.13
CA PHE A 50 8.40 -6.62 -5.23
C PHE A 50 7.68 -7.73 -6.02
N TYR A 51 6.34 -7.73 -6.06
CA TYR A 51 5.58 -8.80 -6.73
C TYR A 51 5.67 -8.67 -8.26
N GLY A 52 6.12 -7.54 -8.79
CA GLY A 52 6.34 -7.33 -10.23
C GLY A 52 5.05 -7.31 -11.06
N ASN A 53 3.89 -7.18 -10.42
CA ASN A 53 2.57 -7.29 -11.05
C ASN A 53 1.68 -6.05 -10.89
N GLU A 54 2.24 -4.92 -10.42
CA GLU A 54 1.47 -3.68 -10.18
C GLU A 54 0.79 -3.15 -11.45
N THR A 55 1.38 -3.35 -12.63
CA THR A 55 0.73 -2.99 -13.90
C THR A 55 -0.56 -3.78 -14.13
N GLY A 56 -0.55 -5.08 -13.87
CA GLY A 56 -1.72 -5.97 -13.98
C GLY A 56 -2.78 -5.64 -12.93
N VAL A 57 -2.36 -5.39 -11.69
CA VAL A 57 -3.26 -4.93 -10.62
C VAL A 57 -3.94 -3.62 -11.00
N GLY A 58 -3.19 -2.64 -11.50
CA GLY A 58 -3.71 -1.36 -11.96
C GLY A 58 -4.71 -1.49 -13.11
N GLN A 59 -4.45 -2.39 -14.06
CA GLN A 59 -5.41 -2.72 -15.12
C GLN A 59 -6.71 -3.32 -14.56
N GLY A 60 -6.62 -4.26 -13.62
CA GLY A 60 -7.80 -4.85 -12.98
C GLY A 60 -8.65 -3.83 -12.22
N ILE A 61 -8.00 -2.92 -11.48
CA ILE A 61 -8.65 -1.80 -10.79
C ILE A 61 -9.35 -0.88 -11.80
N ARG A 62 -8.66 -0.50 -12.88
CA ARG A 62 -9.23 0.35 -13.94
C ARG A 62 -10.45 -0.28 -14.58
N ASP A 63 -10.38 -1.56 -14.93
CA ASP A 63 -11.49 -2.29 -15.55
C ASP A 63 -12.71 -2.33 -14.62
N ALA A 64 -12.48 -2.52 -13.31
CA ALA A 64 -13.54 -2.46 -12.30
C ALA A 64 -14.13 -1.04 -12.15
N MET A 65 -13.31 0.00 -12.21
CA MET A 65 -13.77 1.39 -12.18
C MET A 65 -14.64 1.74 -13.40
N GLN A 66 -14.24 1.26 -14.59
CA GLN A 66 -15.06 1.39 -15.80
C GLN A 66 -16.39 0.64 -15.70
N SER A 67 -16.46 -0.38 -14.85
CA SER A 67 -17.66 -1.17 -14.57
C SER A 67 -18.50 -0.63 -13.40
N GLY A 68 -18.18 0.56 -12.88
CA GLY A 68 -18.97 1.27 -11.88
C GLY A 68 -18.46 1.19 -10.44
N VAL A 69 -17.24 0.68 -10.20
CA VAL A 69 -16.61 0.75 -8.87
C VAL A 69 -15.92 2.09 -8.66
N SER A 70 -16.35 2.85 -7.67
CA SER A 70 -15.73 4.13 -7.33
C SER A 70 -14.31 3.94 -6.75
N ARG A 71 -13.35 4.81 -7.09
CA ARG A 71 -11.97 4.71 -6.57
C ARG A 71 -11.93 4.88 -5.05
N GLU A 72 -12.77 5.78 -4.53
CA GLU A 72 -12.96 6.07 -3.12
C GLU A 72 -13.56 4.91 -2.32
N ASP A 73 -14.19 3.94 -2.98
CA ASP A 73 -14.65 2.70 -2.36
C ASP A 73 -13.55 1.65 -2.24
N LEU A 74 -12.41 1.85 -2.91
CA LEU A 74 -11.28 0.93 -2.91
C LEU A 74 -10.26 1.28 -1.82
N PHE A 75 -9.64 0.24 -1.27
CA PHE A 75 -8.51 0.33 -0.36
C PHE A 75 -7.31 -0.38 -1.00
N VAL A 76 -6.43 0.38 -1.64
CA VAL A 76 -5.27 -0.16 -2.39
C VAL A 76 -4.01 -0.04 -1.55
N VAL A 77 -3.35 -1.18 -1.36
CA VAL A 77 -2.09 -1.30 -0.60
C VAL A 77 -0.94 -1.62 -1.53
N SER A 78 0.20 -0.95 -1.34
CA SER A 78 1.49 -1.38 -1.89
C SER A 78 2.62 -1.20 -0.87
N LYS A 79 3.81 -1.67 -1.20
CA LYS A 79 4.93 -1.79 -0.27
C LYS A 79 6.26 -1.47 -0.95
N VAL A 80 7.11 -0.67 -0.32
CA VAL A 80 8.50 -0.44 -0.74
C VAL A 80 9.36 -1.67 -0.41
N TRP A 81 10.17 -2.12 -1.37
CA TRP A 81 11.07 -3.27 -1.20
C TRP A 81 12.47 -2.84 -0.71
N LYS A 82 13.25 -3.81 -0.20
CA LYS A 82 14.54 -3.59 0.46
C LYS A 82 15.57 -2.86 -0.40
N ASP A 83 15.58 -3.10 -1.71
CA ASP A 83 16.49 -2.45 -2.66
C ASP A 83 16.14 -0.98 -2.96
N SER A 84 14.97 -0.55 -2.50
CA SER A 84 14.41 0.78 -2.74
C SER A 84 14.26 1.57 -1.43
N MET A 85 14.91 1.14 -0.36
CA MET A 85 14.88 1.81 0.94
C MET A 85 15.85 3.00 1.01
N GLY A 86 15.64 3.89 1.98
CA GLY A 86 16.21 5.23 2.04
C GLY A 86 15.27 6.27 1.41
N TYR A 87 15.35 7.51 1.87
CA TYR A 87 14.38 8.57 1.58
C TYR A 87 14.11 8.74 0.07
N GLU A 88 15.13 9.08 -0.72
CA GLU A 88 14.99 9.35 -2.16
C GLU A 88 14.53 8.12 -2.95
N LEU A 89 15.07 6.94 -2.64
CA LEU A 89 14.69 5.70 -3.31
C LEU A 89 13.25 5.30 -2.97
N THR A 90 12.81 5.54 -1.74
CA THR A 90 11.44 5.26 -1.30
C THR A 90 10.45 6.18 -2.04
N MET A 91 10.77 7.47 -2.16
CA MET A 91 9.98 8.43 -2.93
C MET A 91 9.89 8.02 -4.41
N ALA A 92 11.03 7.65 -5.02
CA ALA A 92 11.06 7.20 -6.42
C ALA A 92 10.28 5.88 -6.64
N SER A 93 10.37 4.95 -5.69
CA SER A 93 9.64 3.67 -5.70
C SER A 93 8.14 3.91 -5.62
N PHE A 94 7.69 4.78 -4.71
CA PHE A 94 6.29 5.14 -4.58
C PHE A 94 5.71 5.75 -5.86
N GLU A 95 6.43 6.68 -6.50
CA GLU A 95 6.02 7.27 -7.77
C GLU A 95 5.96 6.24 -8.91
N LYS A 96 6.88 5.26 -8.93
CA LYS A 96 6.82 4.14 -9.86
C LYS A 96 5.57 3.29 -9.62
N THR A 97 5.29 2.94 -8.37
CA THR A 97 4.09 2.20 -7.97
C THR A 97 2.81 2.91 -8.43
N LEU A 98 2.68 4.22 -8.21
CA LEU A 98 1.50 4.97 -8.68
C LEU A 98 1.35 4.93 -10.21
N ARG A 99 2.45 5.06 -10.96
CA ARG A 99 2.43 4.95 -12.43
C ARG A 99 2.00 3.57 -12.91
N GLU A 100 2.51 2.50 -12.30
CA GLU A 100 2.19 1.12 -12.69
C GLU A 100 0.74 0.77 -12.33
N LEU A 101 0.29 1.13 -11.13
CA LEU A 101 -1.10 0.97 -10.70
C LEU A 101 -2.06 1.91 -11.45
N GLN A 102 -1.54 2.98 -12.06
CA GLN A 102 -2.32 4.03 -12.73
C GLN A 102 -3.29 4.73 -11.76
N LEU A 103 -2.77 5.07 -10.58
CA LEU A 103 -3.49 5.74 -9.49
C LEU A 103 -2.80 7.05 -9.09
N GLU A 104 -3.54 7.94 -8.43
CA GLU A 104 -3.03 9.22 -7.95
C GLU A 104 -2.57 9.19 -6.48
N TYR A 105 -3.10 8.23 -5.71
CA TYR A 105 -2.82 8.00 -4.29
C TYR A 105 -3.01 6.51 -3.92
N LEU A 106 -2.39 6.10 -2.81
CA LEU A 106 -2.62 4.81 -2.14
C LEU A 106 -3.40 4.98 -0.84
N ASP A 107 -4.16 3.96 -0.47
CA ASP A 107 -4.86 3.97 0.81
C ASP A 107 -3.94 3.57 1.95
N LEU A 108 -2.96 2.71 1.67
CA LEU A 108 -1.91 2.32 2.60
C LEU A 108 -0.60 2.05 1.86
N TYR A 109 0.50 2.65 2.34
CA TYR A 109 1.85 2.33 1.87
C TYR A 109 2.72 1.81 3.00
N LEU A 110 3.42 0.70 2.76
CA LEU A 110 4.16 -0.02 3.80
C LEU A 110 5.64 -0.14 3.48
N ILE A 111 6.49 -0.14 4.51
CA ILE A 111 7.81 -0.78 4.41
C ILE A 111 7.59 -2.29 4.44
N HIS A 112 8.00 -3.02 3.39
CA HIS A 112 7.66 -4.43 3.24
C HIS A 112 8.38 -5.33 4.26
N TRP A 113 9.64 -5.03 4.58
CA TRP A 113 10.45 -5.73 5.57
C TRP A 113 11.46 -4.74 6.17
N PRO A 114 11.88 -4.91 7.43
CA PRO A 114 13.00 -4.14 7.97
C PRO A 114 14.27 -4.43 7.16
N SER A 115 15.10 -3.40 6.99
CA SER A 115 16.38 -3.53 6.29
C SER A 115 17.44 -4.24 7.13
N GLY A 116 17.33 -4.16 8.46
CA GLY A 116 18.39 -4.53 9.41
C GLY A 116 19.37 -3.38 9.69
N ASP A 117 19.17 -2.22 9.08
CA ASP A 117 19.85 -0.97 9.35
C ASP A 117 18.83 0.09 9.80
N HIS A 118 18.90 0.47 11.08
CA HIS A 118 17.94 1.41 11.66
C HIS A 118 17.97 2.81 11.02
N GLU A 119 19.12 3.26 10.50
CA GLU A 119 19.18 4.56 9.81
C GLU A 119 18.45 4.49 8.48
N LEU A 120 18.60 3.37 7.76
CA LEU A 120 17.93 3.16 6.49
C LEU A 120 16.41 3.03 6.68
N ASP A 121 15.98 2.29 7.72
CA ASP A 121 14.57 2.16 8.09
C ASP A 121 13.96 3.52 8.47
N ARG A 122 14.64 4.33 9.29
CA ARG A 122 14.21 5.70 9.62
C ARG A 122 14.11 6.59 8.39
N SER A 123 15.09 6.52 7.50
CA SER A 123 15.11 7.31 6.27
C SER A 123 13.93 6.98 5.35
N SER A 124 13.61 5.69 5.17
CA SER A 124 12.39 5.26 4.47
C SER A 124 11.12 5.69 5.19
N TRP A 125 11.09 5.57 6.52
CA TRP A 125 9.92 5.96 7.31
C TRP A 125 9.63 7.47 7.21
N GLN A 126 10.66 8.30 7.18
CA GLN A 126 10.52 9.74 6.95
C GLN A 126 9.91 10.04 5.56
N ALA A 127 10.29 9.31 4.50
CA ALA A 127 9.64 9.44 3.20
C ALA A 127 8.15 9.06 3.25
N LEU A 128 7.80 7.97 3.95
CA LEU A 128 6.40 7.59 4.17
C LEU A 128 5.62 8.70 4.89
N ILE A 129 6.21 9.33 5.92
CA ILE A 129 5.57 10.46 6.63
C ILE A 129 5.28 11.62 5.68
N ASP A 130 6.20 11.97 4.79
CA ASP A 130 6.01 13.09 3.86
C ASP A 130 5.01 12.73 2.74
N LEU A 131 4.97 11.47 2.30
CA LEU A 131 3.90 10.94 1.44
C LEU A 131 2.53 10.98 2.12
N TYR A 132 2.46 10.70 3.41
CA TYR A 132 1.23 10.82 4.20
C TYR A 132 0.78 12.29 4.32
N LYS A 133 1.69 13.19 4.70
CA LYS A 133 1.40 14.63 4.86
C LYS A 133 0.97 15.30 3.54
N SER A 134 1.50 14.84 2.42
CA SER A 134 1.11 15.32 1.09
C SER A 134 -0.22 14.76 0.58
N GLY A 135 -0.81 13.79 1.29
CA GLY A 135 -2.07 13.12 0.90
C GLY A 135 -1.88 12.07 -0.19
N LYS A 136 -0.64 11.78 -0.60
CA LYS A 136 -0.33 10.74 -1.59
C LYS A 136 -0.53 9.33 -1.04
N ALA A 137 -0.33 9.13 0.26
CA ALA A 137 -0.76 7.94 0.98
C ALA A 137 -1.75 8.34 2.09
N ARG A 138 -2.91 7.69 2.17
CA ARG A 138 -3.91 7.99 3.23
C ARG A 138 -3.51 7.42 4.59
N ALA A 139 -2.76 6.34 4.59
CA ALA A 139 -2.15 5.74 5.77
C ALA A 139 -0.77 5.18 5.40
N ILE A 140 0.07 5.03 6.42
CA ILE A 140 1.41 4.46 6.30
C ILE A 140 1.65 3.44 7.40
N GLY A 141 2.55 2.50 7.16
CA GLY A 141 2.86 1.47 8.14
C GLY A 141 4.05 0.62 7.76
N VAL A 142 4.17 -0.53 8.42
CA VAL A 142 5.25 -1.47 8.20
C VAL A 142 4.73 -2.91 8.16
N SER A 143 5.50 -3.82 7.57
CA SER A 143 5.22 -5.25 7.53
C SER A 143 6.47 -6.03 7.95
N ASN A 144 6.26 -7.12 8.69
CA ASN A 144 7.31 -8.01 9.21
C ASN A 144 8.32 -7.36 10.18
N PHE A 145 7.96 -6.23 10.81
CA PHE A 145 8.77 -5.60 11.86
C PHE A 145 8.52 -6.28 13.20
N LYS A 146 9.59 -6.52 13.95
CA LYS A 146 9.52 -6.91 15.37
C LYS A 146 9.44 -5.67 16.26
N PRO A 147 9.09 -5.82 17.55
CA PRO A 147 9.09 -4.69 18.49
C PRO A 147 10.41 -3.90 18.52
N GLU A 148 11.55 -4.59 18.43
CA GLU A 148 12.89 -3.99 18.39
C GLU A 148 13.14 -3.15 17.13
N ASP A 149 12.57 -3.53 15.98
CA ASP A 149 12.65 -2.77 14.73
C ASP A 149 11.72 -1.55 14.73
N LEU A 150 10.65 -1.57 15.55
CA LEU A 150 9.66 -0.50 15.65
C LEU A 150 10.12 0.66 16.54
N MET A 151 10.84 0.38 17.63
CA MET A 151 11.28 1.41 18.59
C MET A 151 12.00 2.58 17.91
N PRO A 152 12.96 2.35 16.98
CA PRO A 152 13.66 3.44 16.31
C PRO A 152 12.75 4.33 15.45
N LEU A 153 11.59 3.84 15.02
CA LEU A 153 10.62 4.61 14.24
C LEU A 153 9.72 5.47 15.14
N PHE A 154 9.37 5.01 16.34
CA PHE A 154 8.55 5.76 17.30
C PHE A 154 9.28 6.96 17.90
N ASP A 155 10.60 6.86 18.03
CA ASP A 155 11.43 7.94 18.60
C ASP A 155 11.61 9.12 17.64
N MET A 156 11.16 9.02 16.39
CA MET A 156 11.19 10.15 15.46
C MET A 156 10.18 11.23 15.91
N GLU A 157 10.64 12.48 16.04
CA GLU A 157 9.80 13.62 16.45
C GLU A 157 8.53 13.78 15.59
N SER A 158 8.59 13.33 14.34
CA SER A 158 7.50 13.34 13.37
C SER A 158 6.39 12.31 13.62
N CYS A 159 6.52 11.42 14.61
CA CYS A 159 5.50 10.43 15.01
C CYS A 159 4.67 10.82 16.24
N ARG A 160 4.76 12.07 16.70
CA ARG A 160 3.86 12.62 17.73
C ARG A 160 2.59 13.15 17.07
N TRP A 161 1.61 12.26 16.88
CA TRP A 161 0.30 12.55 16.31
C TRP A 161 -0.69 13.00 17.38
#